data_AF-A0A954FPV7-F1
#
_entry.id   AF-A0A954FPV7-F1
#
_cell.length_a   1.000
_cell.length_b   1.000
_cell.length_c   1.000
_cell.angle_alpha   90.00
_cell.angle_beta   90.00
_cell.angle_gamma   90.00
#
_symmetry.space_group_name_H-M   'P 1'
#
loop_
_entity.id
_entity.type
_entity.pdbx_description
1 polymer ?
#
loop_
_entity_poly.entity_id
_entity_poly.type
_entity_poly.pdbx_seq_one_letter_code
_entity_poly.pdbx_strand_id
1 'polypeptide(L)'
;RGFVGLAGGAAMTGTRPVVDFMFADFILDSVGEIINQIAKMQYMSSGRLKMPVLLRGCVGIGHSAATHHSGSYHALYGQVPGLRVVMPSNGFDAKGLMLRALRSDDPVMFLEHREILTHKCHVPEHDYEIEFGRALIVREGTDITVVALAKMVPMTLGLCDMLQREHISVELIDPRTISPLDTDTILNSVARTGRLLIAEETPAAFGLGAEIAARIADIGFNELDAPIKRVNGAFAPTPYAPTLEGAVVPSETDLAKAIRELMLE
;
A
#
# COMPACT_ATOMS: atom_id res chain seq x y z
N ARG A 1 23.18 -4.14 0.56
CA ARG A 1 23.57 -3.68 -0.81
C ARG A 1 24.05 -4.78 -1.76
N GLY A 2 25.11 -5.55 -1.44
CA GLY A 2 25.80 -6.42 -2.41
C GLY A 2 24.92 -7.45 -3.14
N PHE A 3 24.04 -8.17 -2.42
CA PHE A 3 23.16 -9.17 -3.04
C PHE A 3 22.09 -8.55 -3.95
N VAL A 4 21.72 -7.28 -3.75
CA VAL A 4 20.78 -6.58 -4.62
C VAL A 4 21.43 -6.23 -5.96
N GLY A 5 22.69 -5.78 -5.92
CA GLY A 5 23.49 -5.58 -7.13
C GLY A 5 23.72 -6.91 -7.88
N LEU A 6 23.97 -8.00 -7.15
CA LEU A 6 24.07 -9.35 -7.73
C LEU A 6 22.76 -9.75 -8.42
N ALA A 7 21.61 -9.54 -7.79
CA ALA A 7 20.30 -9.80 -8.39
C ALA A 7 20.07 -8.95 -9.64
N GLY A 8 20.40 -7.65 -9.60
CA GLY A 8 20.34 -6.78 -10.78
C GLY A 8 21.17 -7.33 -11.94
N GLY A 9 22.43 -7.71 -11.70
CA GLY A 9 23.29 -8.30 -12.72
C GLY A 9 22.77 -9.64 -13.24
N ALA A 10 22.29 -10.51 -12.35
CA ALA A 10 21.72 -11.82 -12.72
C ALA A 10 20.42 -11.68 -13.54
N ALA A 11 19.61 -10.65 -13.28
CA ALA A 11 18.43 -10.35 -14.09
C ALA A 11 18.84 -9.91 -15.51
N MET A 12 19.89 -9.09 -15.64
CA MET A 12 20.42 -8.67 -16.95
C MET A 12 20.95 -9.83 -17.80
N THR A 13 21.32 -10.96 -17.17
CA THR A 13 21.78 -12.17 -17.86
C THR A 13 20.68 -13.23 -18.07
N GLY A 14 19.42 -12.90 -17.75
CA GLY A 14 18.25 -13.72 -18.08
C GLY A 14 17.66 -14.54 -16.94
N THR A 15 18.18 -14.43 -15.71
CA THR A 15 17.55 -15.05 -14.53
C THR A 15 16.41 -14.19 -13.97
N ARG A 16 15.60 -14.76 -13.06
CA ARG A 16 14.46 -14.08 -12.41
C ARG A 16 14.63 -14.09 -10.88
N PRO A 17 15.52 -13.27 -10.32
CA PRO A 17 15.89 -13.34 -8.92
C PRO A 17 14.79 -12.83 -7.98
N VAL A 18 14.67 -13.49 -6.83
CA VAL A 18 13.85 -13.05 -5.70
C VAL A 18 14.79 -12.71 -4.56
N VAL A 19 14.66 -11.49 -4.05
CA VAL A 19 15.44 -10.96 -2.94
C VAL A 19 14.51 -10.71 -1.77
N ASP A 20 14.73 -11.44 -0.68
CA ASP A 20 13.96 -11.33 0.55
C ASP A 20 14.75 -10.54 1.60
N PHE A 21 14.16 -9.45 2.06
CA PHE A 21 14.69 -8.63 3.14
C PHE A 21 13.91 -8.92 4.43
N MET A 22 14.64 -9.25 5.50
CA MET A 22 14.06 -9.49 6.82
C MET A 22 13.13 -8.35 7.28
N PHE A 23 13.54 -7.10 7.02
CA PHE A 23 12.76 -5.89 7.22
C PHE A 23 12.97 -4.94 6.05
N ALA A 24 11.91 -4.27 5.62
CA ALA A 24 11.97 -3.28 4.54
C ALA A 24 12.87 -2.08 4.89
N ASP A 25 13.11 -1.79 6.18
CA ASP A 25 14.09 -0.82 6.64
C ASP A 25 15.50 -1.07 6.07
N PHE A 26 15.88 -2.34 5.89
CA PHE A 26 17.21 -2.69 5.39
C PHE A 26 17.34 -2.54 3.87
N ILE A 27 16.24 -2.37 3.16
CA ILE A 27 16.24 -2.06 1.72
C ILE A 27 16.94 -0.71 1.50
N LEU A 28 16.86 0.21 2.47
CA LEU A 28 17.44 1.56 2.40
C LEU A 28 18.95 1.56 2.07
N ASP A 29 19.69 0.56 2.54
CA ASP A 29 21.12 0.36 2.22
C ASP A 29 21.38 0.06 0.73
N SER A 30 20.36 -0.39 0.00
CA SER A 30 20.43 -0.81 -1.40
C SER A 30 19.62 0.06 -2.38
N VAL A 31 19.03 1.16 -1.92
CA VAL A 31 18.16 2.04 -2.73
C VAL A 31 18.85 2.53 -4.00
N GLY A 32 20.14 2.85 -3.93
CA GLY A 32 20.91 3.25 -5.11
C GLY A 32 20.95 2.19 -6.22
N GLU A 33 21.08 0.91 -5.86
CA GLU A 33 21.05 -0.20 -6.82
C GLU A 33 19.64 -0.38 -7.40
N ILE A 34 18.62 -0.30 -6.54
CA ILE A 34 17.21 -0.46 -6.93
C ILE A 34 16.80 0.64 -7.90
N ILE A 35 17.05 1.91 -7.55
CA ILE A 35 16.58 3.05 -8.34
C ILE A 35 17.40 3.24 -9.61
N ASN A 36 18.73 3.18 -9.52
CA ASN A 36 19.57 3.56 -10.65
C ASN A 36 19.91 2.38 -11.55
N GLN A 37 20.16 1.20 -10.99
CA GLN A 37 20.61 0.04 -11.76
C GLN A 37 19.47 -0.89 -12.15
N ILE A 38 18.41 -0.99 -11.33
CA ILE A 38 17.32 -1.94 -11.59
C ILE A 38 16.13 -1.26 -12.27
N ALA A 39 15.48 -0.29 -11.62
CA ALA A 39 14.23 0.31 -12.10
C ALA A 39 14.34 0.95 -13.50
N LYS A 40 15.48 1.57 -13.80
CA LYS A 40 15.67 2.36 -15.03
C LYS A 40 16.31 1.59 -16.18
N MET A 41 16.84 0.38 -15.94
CA MET A 41 17.67 -0.31 -16.94
C MET A 41 16.91 -0.68 -18.20
N GLN A 42 15.64 -1.07 -18.08
CA GLN A 42 14.80 -1.35 -19.24
C GLN A 42 14.68 -0.12 -20.15
N TYR A 43 14.45 1.06 -19.58
CA TYR A 43 14.40 2.32 -20.32
C TYR A 43 15.76 2.68 -20.94
N MET A 44 16.84 2.65 -20.15
CA MET A 44 18.19 2.99 -20.61
C MET A 44 18.69 2.06 -21.73
N SER A 45 18.24 0.81 -21.74
CA SER A 45 18.57 -0.17 -22.77
C SER A 45 17.60 -0.17 -23.96
N SER A 46 16.63 0.77 -24.01
CA SER A 46 15.57 0.81 -25.02
C SER A 46 14.80 -0.51 -25.13
N GLY A 47 14.52 -1.13 -23.98
CA GLY A 47 13.78 -2.40 -23.87
C GLY A 47 14.59 -3.66 -24.22
N ARG A 48 15.87 -3.53 -24.59
CA ARG A 48 16.75 -4.67 -24.90
C ARG A 48 16.99 -5.57 -23.68
N LEU A 49 17.12 -4.97 -22.50
CA LEU A 49 17.20 -5.71 -21.24
C LEU A 49 15.83 -5.69 -20.55
N LYS A 50 15.47 -6.84 -19.97
CA LYS A 50 14.38 -6.96 -18.98
C LYS A 50 14.97 -6.94 -17.58
N MET A 51 14.17 -6.62 -16.59
CA MET A 51 14.61 -6.58 -15.19
C MET A 51 13.62 -7.33 -14.27
N PRO A 52 13.46 -8.66 -14.44
CA PRO A 52 12.53 -9.48 -13.64
C PRO A 52 13.07 -9.73 -12.23
N VAL A 53 13.24 -8.67 -11.45
CA VAL A 53 13.73 -8.71 -10.07
C VAL A 53 12.55 -8.51 -9.12
N LEU A 54 12.28 -9.50 -8.27
CA LEU A 54 11.34 -9.35 -7.16
C LEU A 54 12.12 -9.00 -5.89
N LEU A 55 11.84 -7.84 -5.32
CA LEU A 55 12.36 -7.36 -4.05
C LEU A 55 11.21 -7.41 -3.04
N ARG A 56 11.30 -8.18 -1.97
CA ARG A 56 10.24 -8.30 -0.97
C ARG A 56 10.72 -8.06 0.45
N GLY A 57 9.88 -7.53 1.31
CA GLY A 57 10.22 -7.39 2.71
C GLY A 57 9.06 -6.94 3.59
N CYS A 58 9.19 -7.23 4.89
CA CYS A 58 8.17 -6.87 5.87
C CYS A 58 8.21 -5.37 6.21
N VAL A 59 7.05 -4.72 6.21
CA VAL A 59 6.84 -3.32 6.63
C VAL A 59 5.93 -3.24 7.87
N GLY A 60 5.86 -2.03 8.43
CA GLY A 60 4.84 -1.63 9.39
C GLY A 60 5.22 -1.85 10.85
N ILE A 61 4.47 -1.17 11.73
CA ILE A 61 4.66 -1.09 13.17
C ILE A 61 3.99 -2.30 13.86
N GLY A 62 4.70 -2.88 14.83
CA GLY A 62 4.17 -3.97 15.63
C GLY A 62 5.22 -4.63 16.53
N HIS A 63 4.73 -5.29 17.58
CA HIS A 63 5.52 -6.07 18.52
C HIS A 63 6.70 -5.32 19.17
N SER A 64 6.60 -4.01 19.37
CA SER A 64 7.63 -3.21 20.04
C SER A 64 9.01 -3.33 19.38
N ALA A 65 9.03 -3.38 18.04
CA ALA A 65 10.27 -3.53 17.27
C ALA A 65 11.11 -2.23 17.18
N ALA A 66 10.54 -1.12 17.69
CA ALA A 66 11.16 0.20 17.73
C ALA A 66 11.56 0.73 16.33
N THR A 67 12.34 1.80 16.30
CA THR A 67 12.43 2.70 15.14
C THR A 67 13.08 2.13 13.87
N HIS A 68 13.97 1.13 13.95
CA HIS A 68 14.70 0.60 12.78
C HIS A 68 14.06 -0.65 12.14
N HIS A 69 12.86 -1.04 12.60
CA HIS A 69 12.17 -2.27 12.19
C HIS A 69 10.68 -2.06 11.95
N SER A 70 10.24 -0.80 11.96
CA SER A 70 8.82 -0.42 11.93
C SER A 70 8.51 0.50 10.76
N GLY A 71 9.46 0.67 9.83
CA GLY A 71 9.31 1.55 8.69
C GLY A 71 8.35 1.00 7.64
N SER A 72 7.64 1.91 6.98
CA SER A 72 6.92 1.63 5.75
C SER A 72 7.21 2.76 4.77
N TYR A 73 8.10 2.50 3.81
CA TYR A 73 8.61 3.49 2.85
C TYR A 73 7.98 3.31 1.46
N HIS A 74 6.75 2.81 1.40
CA HIS A 74 6.07 2.50 0.14
C HIS A 74 5.98 3.73 -0.80
N ALA A 75 5.75 4.93 -0.24
CA ALA A 75 5.74 6.17 -1.01
C ALA A 75 7.11 6.51 -1.65
N LEU A 76 8.22 6.24 -0.96
CA LEU A 76 9.58 6.42 -1.50
C LEU A 76 9.78 5.60 -2.77
N TYR A 77 9.27 4.36 -2.80
CA TYR A 77 9.39 3.47 -3.95
C TYR A 77 8.34 3.78 -5.02
N GLY A 78 7.13 4.20 -4.63
CA GLY A 78 6.03 4.48 -5.55
C GLY A 78 6.33 5.59 -6.56
N GLN A 79 7.14 6.57 -6.15
CA GLN A 79 7.60 7.67 -7.02
C GLN A 79 8.68 7.26 -8.04
N VAL A 80 9.24 6.04 -7.98
CA VAL A 80 10.35 5.62 -8.84
C VAL A 80 9.81 5.09 -10.17
N PRO A 81 10.03 5.76 -11.31
CA PRO A 81 9.57 5.27 -12.60
C PRO A 81 10.27 3.96 -12.98
N GLY A 82 9.52 3.04 -13.57
CA GLY A 82 10.01 1.71 -13.96
C GLY A 82 10.01 0.67 -12.83
N LEU A 83 9.59 1.04 -11.61
CA LEU A 83 9.39 0.12 -10.49
C LEU A 83 7.90 -0.12 -10.26
N ARG A 84 7.47 -1.38 -10.19
CA ARG A 84 6.14 -1.73 -9.69
C ARG A 84 6.20 -1.82 -8.18
N VAL A 85 5.22 -1.27 -7.48
CA VAL A 85 5.17 -1.30 -6.01
C VAL A 85 3.81 -1.81 -5.57
N VAL A 86 3.81 -2.93 -4.84
CA VAL A 86 2.59 -3.59 -4.36
C VAL A 86 2.63 -3.79 -2.86
N MET A 87 1.44 -3.76 -2.25
CA MET A 87 1.27 -3.87 -0.81
C MET A 87 -0.06 -4.61 -0.52
N PRO A 88 -0.06 -5.96 -0.47
CA PRO A 88 -1.26 -6.73 -0.22
C PRO A 88 -1.83 -6.49 1.19
N SER A 89 -3.16 -6.62 1.35
CA SER A 89 -3.85 -6.51 2.64
C SER A 89 -4.28 -7.84 3.27
N ASN A 90 -4.18 -8.94 2.52
CA ASN A 90 -4.59 -10.27 2.97
C ASN A 90 -3.90 -11.39 2.13
N GLY A 91 -4.12 -12.64 2.53
CA GLY A 91 -3.52 -13.82 1.88
C GLY A 91 -3.98 -14.07 0.42
N PHE A 92 -5.21 -13.66 0.05
CA PHE A 92 -5.68 -13.76 -1.33
C PHE A 92 -4.89 -12.81 -2.23
N ASP A 93 -4.78 -11.55 -1.80
CA ASP A 93 -4.04 -10.53 -2.52
C ASP A 93 -2.56 -10.87 -2.61
N ALA A 94 -1.98 -11.35 -1.50
CA ALA A 94 -0.58 -11.76 -1.45
C ALA A 94 -0.27 -12.86 -2.47
N LYS A 95 -1.09 -13.93 -2.55
CA LYS A 95 -0.88 -15.01 -3.52
C LYS A 95 -0.99 -14.50 -4.95
N GLY A 96 -2.06 -13.79 -5.28
CA GLY A 96 -2.33 -13.32 -6.64
C GLY A 96 -1.28 -12.33 -7.16
N LEU A 97 -0.91 -11.35 -6.34
CA LEU A 97 0.12 -10.37 -6.69
C LEU A 97 1.52 -11.00 -6.73
N MET A 98 1.82 -11.97 -5.86
CA MET A 98 3.11 -12.67 -5.86
C MET A 98 3.30 -13.48 -7.14
N LEU A 99 2.27 -14.23 -7.58
CA LEU A 99 2.33 -14.95 -8.85
C LEU A 99 2.52 -14.00 -10.05
N ARG A 100 1.83 -12.85 -10.05
CA ARG A 100 2.04 -11.80 -11.06
C ARG A 100 3.47 -11.26 -11.03
N ALA A 101 4.01 -10.99 -9.84
CA ALA A 101 5.35 -10.47 -9.66
C ALA A 101 6.45 -11.44 -10.11
N LEU A 102 6.30 -12.73 -9.81
CA LEU A 102 7.23 -13.76 -10.28
C LEU A 102 7.27 -13.88 -11.82
N ARG A 103 6.15 -13.54 -12.49
CA ARG A 103 5.99 -13.57 -13.95
C ARG A 103 6.24 -12.21 -14.63
N SER A 104 6.46 -11.14 -13.88
CA SER A 104 6.71 -9.79 -14.38
C SER A 104 8.13 -9.62 -14.94
N ASP A 105 8.27 -9.01 -16.12
CA ASP A 105 9.59 -8.59 -16.64
C ASP A 105 10.06 -7.25 -16.09
N ASP A 106 9.17 -6.52 -15.41
CA ASP A 106 9.47 -5.31 -14.66
C ASP A 106 9.93 -5.66 -13.25
N PRO A 107 10.81 -4.83 -12.64
CA PRO A 107 11.19 -5.01 -11.26
C PRO A 107 10.00 -4.68 -10.36
N VAL A 108 9.81 -5.49 -9.32
CA VAL A 108 8.68 -5.41 -8.40
C VAL A 108 9.19 -5.26 -6.97
N MET A 109 8.71 -4.24 -6.28
CA MET A 109 8.81 -4.07 -4.84
C MET A 109 7.54 -4.58 -4.18
N PHE A 110 7.67 -5.62 -3.35
CA PHE A 110 6.56 -6.33 -2.71
C PHE A 110 6.63 -6.13 -1.19
N LEU A 111 5.76 -5.27 -0.66
CA LEU A 111 5.82 -4.81 0.73
C LEU A 111 4.74 -5.50 1.55
N GLU A 112 5.14 -6.28 2.54
CA GLU A 112 4.24 -7.14 3.31
C GLU A 112 4.07 -6.61 4.73
N HIS A 113 2.86 -6.25 5.13
CA HIS A 113 2.67 -5.71 6.46
C HIS A 113 2.69 -6.82 7.53
N ARG A 114 3.58 -6.71 8.52
CA ARG A 114 3.84 -7.78 9.51
C ARG A 114 2.59 -8.26 10.26
N GLU A 115 1.77 -7.31 10.71
CA GLU A 115 0.61 -7.58 11.57
C GLU A 115 -0.48 -8.41 10.89
N ILE A 116 -0.50 -8.46 9.55
CA ILE A 116 -1.52 -9.17 8.79
C ILE A 116 -1.00 -10.47 8.17
N LEU A 117 0.26 -10.84 8.40
CA LEU A 117 0.83 -12.09 7.87
C LEU A 117 0.14 -13.34 8.42
N THR A 118 -0.38 -13.28 9.65
CA THR A 118 -1.06 -14.39 10.31
C THR A 118 -2.59 -14.33 10.13
N HIS A 119 -3.11 -13.27 9.52
CA HIS A 119 -4.53 -13.12 9.26
C HIS A 119 -5.00 -14.14 8.22
N LYS A 120 -6.01 -14.93 8.57
CA LYS A 120 -6.58 -15.96 7.69
C LYS A 120 -7.70 -15.37 6.85
N CYS A 121 -7.68 -15.70 5.57
CA CYS A 121 -8.78 -15.46 4.63
C CYS A 121 -8.89 -16.68 3.70
N HIS A 122 -9.96 -16.75 2.92
CA HIS A 122 -10.09 -17.78 1.90
C HIS A 122 -9.10 -17.51 0.76
N VAL A 123 -8.24 -18.49 0.45
CA VAL A 123 -7.28 -18.43 -0.65
C VAL A 123 -7.50 -19.66 -1.54
N PRO A 124 -7.89 -19.49 -2.81
CA PRO A 124 -8.04 -20.61 -3.73
C PRO A 124 -6.76 -21.43 -3.85
N GLU A 125 -6.87 -22.75 -3.95
CA GLU A 125 -5.72 -23.64 -4.16
C GLU A 125 -5.10 -23.46 -5.55
N HIS A 126 -5.94 -23.31 -6.58
CA HIS A 126 -5.49 -23.06 -7.95
C HIS A 126 -4.76 -21.72 -8.11
N ASP A 127 -3.88 -21.65 -9.10
CA ASP A 127 -3.16 -20.42 -9.44
C ASP A 127 -4.12 -19.36 -9.98
N TYR A 128 -3.93 -18.12 -9.53
CA TYR A 128 -4.55 -16.92 -10.10
C TYR A 128 -3.57 -15.76 -9.99
N GLU A 129 -3.76 -14.75 -10.84
CA GLU A 129 -2.98 -13.53 -10.82
C GLU A 129 -3.90 -12.33 -10.59
N ILE A 130 -3.35 -11.32 -9.92
CA ILE A 130 -3.97 -10.01 -9.81
C ILE A 130 -3.09 -9.04 -10.58
N GLU A 131 -3.68 -8.33 -11.55
CA GLU A 131 -2.95 -7.33 -12.31
C GLU A 131 -2.49 -6.16 -11.42
N PHE A 132 -1.29 -5.65 -11.69
CA PHE A 132 -0.82 -4.44 -11.03
C PHE A 132 -1.70 -3.25 -11.41
N GLY A 133 -1.99 -2.40 -10.43
CA GLY A 133 -2.86 -1.24 -10.61
C GLY A 133 -4.33 -1.59 -10.70
N ARG A 134 -4.75 -2.72 -10.12
CA ARG A 134 -6.15 -3.09 -9.97
C ARG A 134 -6.55 -3.11 -8.50
N ALA A 135 -7.26 -2.08 -8.07
CA ALA A 135 -7.81 -2.00 -6.73
C ALA A 135 -8.96 -3.01 -6.52
N LEU A 136 -9.34 -3.21 -5.26
CA LEU A 136 -10.50 -4.00 -4.85
C LEU A 136 -11.46 -3.12 -4.06
N ILE A 137 -12.73 -3.12 -4.45
CA ILE A 137 -13.82 -2.73 -3.55
C ILE A 137 -14.04 -3.90 -2.60
N VAL A 138 -13.52 -3.78 -1.38
CA VAL A 138 -13.58 -4.80 -0.33
C VAL A 138 -15.00 -4.91 0.23
N ARG A 139 -15.69 -3.77 0.30
CA ARG A 139 -17.08 -3.64 0.72
C ARG A 139 -17.73 -2.51 -0.05
N GLU A 140 -18.88 -2.77 -0.67
CA GLU A 140 -19.71 -1.76 -1.31
C GLU A 140 -20.38 -0.86 -0.26
N GLY A 141 -20.54 0.42 -0.58
CA GLY A 141 -21.25 1.39 0.26
C GLY A 141 -21.65 2.64 -0.51
N THR A 142 -22.44 3.51 0.12
CA THR A 142 -23.08 4.65 -0.58
C THR A 142 -22.73 6.01 -0.03
N ASP A 143 -22.22 6.11 1.20
CA ASP A 143 -22.19 7.40 1.90
C ASP A 143 -20.78 7.99 1.97
N ILE A 144 -19.75 7.13 1.99
CA ILE A 144 -18.35 7.54 2.07
C ILE A 144 -17.44 6.51 1.43
N THR A 145 -16.48 6.99 0.64
CA THR A 145 -15.35 6.17 0.16
C THR A 145 -14.22 6.21 1.17
N VAL A 146 -13.78 5.04 1.62
CA VAL A 146 -12.58 4.88 2.44
C VAL A 146 -11.53 4.10 1.65
N VAL A 147 -10.41 4.74 1.35
CA VAL A 147 -9.24 4.08 0.76
C VAL A 147 -8.28 3.71 1.89
N ALA A 148 -8.12 2.42 2.16
CA ALA A 148 -7.27 1.93 3.25
C ALA A 148 -6.10 1.11 2.70
N LEU A 149 -4.92 1.23 3.32
CA LEU A 149 -3.71 0.52 2.90
C LEU A 149 -3.35 -0.61 3.88
N ALA A 150 -3.05 -1.79 3.33
CA ALA A 150 -2.51 -2.94 4.07
C ALA A 150 -3.29 -3.25 5.35
N LYS A 151 -2.68 -3.11 6.55
CA LYS A 151 -3.32 -3.34 7.86
C LYS A 151 -4.55 -2.47 8.10
N MET A 152 -4.61 -1.28 7.50
CA MET A 152 -5.77 -0.41 7.65
C MET A 152 -7.02 -1.01 6.98
N VAL A 153 -6.87 -1.89 5.98
CA VAL A 153 -8.01 -2.54 5.30
C VAL A 153 -8.81 -3.45 6.24
N PRO A 154 -8.24 -4.49 6.87
CA PRO A 154 -8.99 -5.32 7.81
C PRO A 154 -9.45 -4.53 9.05
N MET A 155 -8.70 -3.52 9.47
CA MET A 155 -9.11 -2.62 10.56
C MET A 155 -10.40 -1.87 10.18
N THR A 156 -10.43 -1.19 9.03
CA THR A 156 -11.63 -0.48 8.55
C THR A 156 -12.80 -1.44 8.32
N LEU A 157 -12.55 -2.62 7.74
CA LEU A 157 -13.59 -3.63 7.51
C LEU A 157 -14.28 -4.05 8.81
N GLY A 158 -13.53 -4.22 9.91
CA GLY A 158 -14.07 -4.58 11.23
C GLY A 158 -15.02 -3.53 11.82
N LEU A 159 -14.90 -2.27 11.40
CA LEU A 159 -15.72 -1.15 11.89
C LEU A 159 -17.00 -0.95 11.07
N CYS A 160 -17.04 -1.47 9.84
CA CYS A 160 -18.11 -1.17 8.88
C CYS A 160 -19.49 -1.64 9.37
N ASP A 161 -19.58 -2.77 10.09
CA ASP A 161 -20.88 -3.24 10.63
C ASP A 161 -21.39 -2.38 11.79
N MET A 162 -20.49 -1.81 12.59
CA MET A 162 -20.86 -0.85 13.63
C MET A 162 -21.36 0.44 12.96
N LEU A 163 -20.62 0.98 12.00
CA LEU A 163 -21.00 2.20 11.26
C LEU A 163 -22.32 2.02 10.51
N GLN A 164 -22.58 0.84 9.95
CA GLN A 164 -23.85 0.53 9.31
C GLN A 164 -25.05 0.61 10.29
N ARG A 165 -24.87 0.21 11.55
CA ARG A 165 -25.90 0.36 12.60
C ARG A 165 -26.12 1.82 13.00
N GLU A 166 -25.14 2.67 12.75
CA GLU A 166 -25.22 4.13 12.87
C GLU A 166 -25.74 4.79 11.58
N HIS A 167 -26.20 3.98 10.61
CA HIS A 167 -26.69 4.43 9.31
C HIS A 167 -25.61 5.11 8.44
N ILE A 168 -24.36 4.69 8.56
CA ILE A 168 -23.24 5.11 7.71
C ILE A 168 -22.77 3.93 6.86
N SER A 169 -22.99 4.02 5.55
CA SER A 169 -22.59 3.04 4.56
C SER A 169 -21.21 3.36 3.96
N VAL A 170 -20.21 2.57 4.34
CA VAL A 170 -18.81 2.75 3.92
C VAL A 170 -18.50 1.89 2.69
N GLU A 171 -18.06 2.52 1.60
CA GLU A 171 -17.40 1.84 0.50
C GLU A 171 -15.90 1.75 0.79
N LEU A 172 -15.39 0.53 1.05
CA LEU A 172 -14.00 0.30 1.40
C LEU A 172 -13.20 -0.16 0.18
N ILE A 173 -12.14 0.57 -0.15
CA ILE A 173 -11.24 0.27 -1.26
C ILE A 173 -9.85 -0.09 -0.71
N ASP A 174 -9.32 -1.21 -1.18
CA ASP A 174 -7.91 -1.58 -1.07
C ASP A 174 -7.21 -1.31 -2.42
N PRO A 175 -6.26 -0.37 -2.49
CA PRO A 175 -5.51 -0.10 -3.71
C PRO A 175 -4.72 -1.30 -4.22
N ARG A 176 -4.23 -2.18 -3.33
CA ARG A 176 -3.29 -3.30 -3.57
C ARG A 176 -1.93 -2.94 -4.19
N THR A 177 -1.93 -2.00 -5.13
CA THR A 177 -0.78 -1.48 -5.85
C THR A 177 -0.61 0.00 -5.54
N ILE A 178 0.60 0.37 -5.14
CA ILE A 178 1.00 1.75 -4.85
C ILE A 178 1.42 2.43 -6.15
N SER A 179 2.12 1.71 -7.03
CA SER A 179 2.53 2.19 -8.35
C SER A 179 2.51 1.07 -9.38
N PRO A 180 1.69 1.17 -10.45
CA PRO A 180 0.74 2.24 -10.73
C PRO A 180 -0.49 2.19 -9.81
N LEU A 181 -0.98 3.36 -9.39
CA LEU A 181 -2.19 3.49 -8.58
C LEU A 181 -3.45 3.42 -9.47
N ASP A 182 -4.44 2.63 -9.06
CA ASP A 182 -5.77 2.58 -9.68
C ASP A 182 -6.60 3.82 -9.28
N THR A 183 -6.33 4.94 -9.94
CA THR A 183 -7.02 6.20 -9.65
C THR A 183 -8.49 6.15 -10.09
N ASP A 184 -8.79 5.43 -11.16
CA ASP A 184 -10.12 5.36 -11.75
C ASP A 184 -11.12 4.68 -10.82
N THR A 185 -10.74 3.57 -10.17
CA THR A 185 -11.62 2.92 -9.17
C THR A 185 -11.95 3.86 -8.01
N ILE A 186 -10.97 4.64 -7.53
CA ILE A 186 -11.18 5.60 -6.45
C ILE A 186 -12.08 6.75 -6.91
N LEU A 187 -11.82 7.34 -8.08
CA LEU A 187 -12.63 8.42 -8.65
C LEU A 187 -14.09 8.00 -8.84
N ASN A 188 -14.33 6.81 -9.41
CA ASN A 188 -15.67 6.29 -9.63
C ASN A 188 -16.42 6.07 -8.32
N SER A 189 -15.72 5.69 -7.26
CA SER A 189 -16.27 5.55 -5.92
C SER A 189 -16.66 6.90 -5.33
N VAL A 190 -15.73 7.87 -5.37
CA VAL A 190 -15.97 9.23 -4.88
C VAL A 190 -17.15 9.89 -5.60
N ALA A 191 -17.28 9.70 -6.92
CA ALA A 191 -18.42 10.20 -7.70
C ALA A 191 -19.78 9.65 -7.24
N ARG A 192 -19.81 8.50 -6.55
CA ARG A 192 -21.04 7.95 -5.98
C ARG A 192 -21.29 8.40 -4.54
N THR A 193 -20.23 8.54 -3.76
CA THR A 193 -20.32 8.76 -2.30
C THR A 193 -20.18 10.22 -1.88
N GLY A 194 -19.59 11.07 -2.71
CA GLY A 194 -19.33 12.47 -2.43
C GLY A 194 -18.20 12.74 -1.43
N ARG A 195 -17.65 11.71 -0.77
CA ARG A 195 -16.76 11.87 0.40
C ARG A 195 -15.61 10.89 0.34
N LEU A 196 -14.40 11.37 0.68
CA LEU A 196 -13.19 10.56 0.67
C LEU A 196 -12.41 10.66 1.99
N LEU A 197 -12.20 9.50 2.61
CA LEU A 197 -11.24 9.31 3.69
C LEU A 197 -10.12 8.37 3.23
N ILE A 198 -8.87 8.73 3.51
CA ILE A 198 -7.71 7.88 3.21
C ILE A 198 -7.05 7.45 4.53
N ALA A 199 -6.80 6.15 4.69
CA ALA A 199 -6.27 5.55 5.91
C ALA A 199 -4.93 4.85 5.67
N GLU A 200 -3.87 5.35 6.31
CA GLU A 200 -2.51 4.82 6.21
C GLU A 200 -1.88 4.70 7.60
N GLU A 201 -1.09 3.64 7.85
CA GLU A 201 -0.32 3.53 9.10
C GLU A 201 0.81 4.57 9.16
N THR A 202 1.35 4.98 8.01
CA THR A 202 2.48 5.91 7.93
C THR A 202 2.10 7.35 8.26
N PRO A 203 3.08 8.20 8.63
CA PRO A 203 2.86 9.63 8.77
C PRO A 203 2.30 10.27 7.51
N ALA A 204 1.55 11.36 7.69
CA ALA A 204 0.81 12.02 6.62
C ALA A 204 1.69 12.70 5.55
N ALA A 205 2.88 13.17 5.92
CA ALA A 205 3.72 13.96 5.04
C ALA A 205 4.28 13.09 3.90
N PHE A 206 4.01 13.47 2.66
CA PHE A 206 4.51 12.81 1.45
C PHE A 206 4.15 11.30 1.34
N GLY A 207 3.09 10.86 2.03
CA GLY A 207 2.53 9.50 1.92
C GLY A 207 1.69 9.30 0.66
N LEU A 208 1.23 8.06 0.41
CA LEU A 208 0.38 7.78 -0.76
C LEU A 208 -0.95 8.54 -0.68
N GLY A 209 -1.49 8.74 0.52
CA GLY A 209 -2.71 9.50 0.70
C GLY A 209 -2.60 10.97 0.28
N ALA A 210 -1.39 11.55 0.24
CA ALA A 210 -1.20 12.88 -0.34
C ALA A 210 -1.36 12.86 -1.87
N GLU A 211 -0.82 11.84 -2.55
CA GLU A 211 -0.96 11.65 -4.00
C GLU A 211 -2.42 11.33 -4.38
N ILE A 212 -3.09 10.45 -3.64
CA ILE A 212 -4.51 10.16 -3.84
C ILE A 212 -5.31 11.46 -3.69
N ALA A 213 -5.14 12.19 -2.60
CA ALA A 213 -5.88 13.43 -2.37
C ALA A 213 -5.65 14.46 -3.49
N ALA A 214 -4.41 14.62 -3.95
CA ALA A 214 -4.09 15.53 -5.05
C ALA A 214 -4.77 15.13 -6.37
N ARG A 215 -4.75 13.85 -6.74
CA ARG A 215 -5.41 13.36 -7.97
C ARG A 215 -6.92 13.52 -7.94
N ILE A 216 -7.54 13.19 -6.81
CA ILE A 216 -9.00 13.31 -6.66
C ILE A 216 -9.39 14.78 -6.65
N ALA A 217 -8.62 15.66 -6.00
CA ALA A 217 -8.87 17.09 -6.04
C ALA A 217 -8.61 17.73 -7.41
N ASP A 218 -7.73 17.18 -8.25
CA ASP A 218 -7.47 17.68 -9.60
C ASP A 218 -8.56 17.22 -10.60
N ILE A 219 -8.91 15.93 -10.57
CA ILE A 219 -9.78 15.31 -11.58
C ILE A 219 -11.24 15.28 -11.13
N GLY A 220 -11.49 15.00 -9.85
CA GLY A 220 -12.81 14.73 -9.27
C GLY A 220 -13.32 15.82 -8.33
N PHE A 221 -12.80 17.05 -8.42
CA PHE A 221 -13.15 18.12 -7.48
C PHE A 221 -14.66 18.36 -7.35
N ASN A 222 -15.39 18.36 -8.47
CA ASN A 222 -16.83 18.62 -8.50
C ASN A 222 -17.67 17.47 -7.93
N GLU A 223 -17.06 16.31 -7.73
CA GLU A 223 -17.70 15.13 -7.15
C GLU A 223 -17.59 15.12 -5.61
N LEU A 224 -16.87 16.07 -5.01
CA LEU A 224 -16.66 16.12 -3.56
C LEU A 224 -17.69 17.04 -2.89
N ASP A 225 -18.50 16.45 -2.01
CA ASP A 225 -19.42 17.16 -1.11
C ASP A 225 -18.71 17.65 0.17
N ALA A 226 -17.55 17.08 0.50
CA ALA A 226 -16.77 17.43 1.68
C ALA A 226 -15.25 17.37 1.43
N PRO A 227 -14.42 18.03 2.26
CA PRO A 227 -12.97 17.99 2.11
C PRO A 227 -12.42 16.57 2.24
N ILE A 228 -11.43 16.22 1.41
CA ILE A 228 -10.71 14.94 1.56
C ILE A 228 -10.00 14.92 2.93
N LYS A 229 -10.26 13.89 3.73
CA LYS A 229 -9.61 13.68 5.03
C LYS A 229 -8.63 12.53 4.97
N ARG A 230 -7.66 12.54 5.88
CA ARG A 230 -6.64 11.50 5.99
C ARG A 230 -6.43 11.12 7.45
N VAL A 231 -6.36 9.82 7.71
CA VAL A 231 -6.00 9.22 8.99
C VAL A 231 -4.63 8.58 8.82
N ASN A 232 -3.66 9.05 9.59
CA ASN A 232 -2.25 8.73 9.44
C ASN A 232 -1.61 8.51 10.80
N GLY A 233 -0.49 7.77 10.83
CA GLY A 233 0.32 7.63 12.03
C GLY A 233 0.95 8.96 12.48
N ALA A 234 1.38 9.01 13.73
CA ALA A 234 2.05 10.18 14.28
C ALA A 234 3.38 10.46 13.56
N PHE A 235 3.71 11.74 13.37
CA PHE A 235 5.00 12.16 12.79
C PHE A 235 6.12 12.08 13.84
N ALA A 236 6.52 10.85 14.18
CA ALA A 236 7.54 10.56 15.18
C ALA A 236 8.26 9.23 14.88
N PRO A 237 9.48 9.02 15.39
CA PRO A 237 10.11 7.70 15.43
C PRO A 237 9.25 6.72 16.24
N THR A 238 9.18 5.45 15.81
CA THR A 238 8.42 4.42 16.54
C THR A 238 9.07 4.09 17.89
N PRO A 239 8.38 4.34 19.01
CA PRO A 239 8.90 4.06 20.34
C PRO A 239 8.81 2.57 20.68
N TYR A 240 9.67 2.10 21.59
CA TYR A 240 9.64 0.71 22.08
C TYR A 240 8.49 0.44 23.05
N ALA A 241 8.12 1.41 23.89
CA ALA A 241 7.11 1.18 24.91
C ALA A 241 5.73 0.91 24.27
N PRO A 242 5.04 -0.20 24.59
CA PRO A 242 3.79 -0.58 23.93
C PRO A 242 2.71 0.50 23.94
N THR A 243 2.59 1.23 25.06
CA THR A 243 1.61 2.32 25.19
C THR A 243 1.91 3.49 24.26
N LEU A 244 3.19 3.78 24.02
CA LEU A 244 3.60 4.84 23.10
C LEU A 244 3.55 4.34 21.64
N GLU A 245 3.87 3.07 21.38
CA GLU A 245 3.76 2.46 20.05
C GLU A 245 2.31 2.50 19.55
N GLY A 246 1.37 2.12 20.43
CA GLY A 246 -0.06 2.22 20.14
C GLY A 246 -0.58 3.64 19.93
N ALA A 247 0.12 4.66 20.43
CA ALA A 247 -0.23 6.07 20.18
C ALA A 247 0.33 6.62 18.85
N VAL A 248 1.28 5.91 18.23
CA VAL A 248 1.84 6.28 16.92
C VAL A 248 1.03 5.70 15.77
N VAL A 249 0.42 4.54 15.96
CA VAL A 249 -0.39 3.86 14.95
C VAL A 249 -1.84 4.37 15.02
N PRO A 250 -2.50 4.64 13.88
CA PRO A 250 -3.93 4.98 13.88
C PRO A 250 -4.77 3.86 14.50
N SER A 251 -5.71 4.24 15.35
CA SER A 251 -6.64 3.30 15.98
C SER A 251 -7.97 3.20 15.23
N GLU A 252 -8.71 2.15 15.55
CA GLU A 252 -10.12 2.00 15.16
C GLU A 252 -10.98 3.21 15.58
N THR A 253 -10.67 3.79 16.75
CA THR A 253 -11.35 4.99 17.26
C THR A 253 -11.07 6.20 16.38
N ASP A 254 -9.82 6.38 15.94
CA ASP A 254 -9.44 7.50 15.05
C ASP A 254 -10.15 7.39 13.70
N LEU A 255 -10.19 6.18 13.13
CA LEU A 255 -10.92 5.90 11.88
C LEU A 255 -12.41 6.18 12.02
N ALA A 256 -13.07 5.60 13.02
CA ALA A 256 -14.50 5.77 13.21
C ALA A 256 -14.88 7.22 13.51
N LYS A 257 -14.03 7.94 14.26
CA LYS A 257 -14.19 9.38 14.49
C LYS A 257 -14.10 10.17 13.18
N ALA A 258 -13.05 9.95 12.38
CA ALA A 258 -12.85 10.67 11.12
C ALA A 258 -13.99 10.41 10.12
N ILE A 259 -14.51 9.18 10.04
CA ILE A 259 -15.67 8.85 9.22
C ILE A 259 -16.89 9.65 9.67
N ARG A 260 -17.21 9.62 10.97
CA ARG A 260 -18.37 10.37 11.52
C ARG A 260 -18.23 11.86 11.30
N GLU A 261 -17.04 12.43 11.51
CA GLU A 261 -16.79 13.86 11.27
C GLU A 261 -17.02 14.23 9.80
N LEU A 262 -16.59 13.39 8.86
CA LEU A 262 -16.80 13.65 7.44
C LEU A 262 -18.27 13.53 6.99
N MET A 263 -19.06 12.71 7.69
CA MET A 263 -20.51 12.60 7.47
C MET A 263 -21.30 13.82 7.97
N LEU A 264 -20.70 14.69 8.79
CA LEU A 264 -21.34 15.90 9.32
C LEU A 264 -21.09 17.16 8.47
N GLU A 265 -20.17 17.09 7.50
CA GLU A 265 -19.89 18.14 6.51
C GLU A 265 -20.92 18.07 5.37
#